data_AF-A0AAJ2VC87-F1
#
_entry.id   AF-A0AAJ2VC87-F1
#
_cell.length_a   1.000
_cell.length_b   1.000
_cell.length_c   1.000
_cell.angle_alpha   90.00
_cell.angle_beta   90.00
_cell.angle_gamma   90.00
#
_symmetry.space_group_name_H-M   'P 1'
#
loop_
_entity.id
_entity.type
_entity.pdbx_description
1 polymer ?
#
loop_
_entity_poly.entity_id
_entity_poly.type
_entity_poly.pdbx_seq_one_letter_code
_entity_poly.pdbx_strand_id
1 'polypeptide(L)'
;MADTDSNTGASYQSLPDYENRYSAMSAALARLDFSHMDNDELSLVTEYCAETQAGLCHCLNFIGDALITFADNDVCESTPESLCQLGHGLTAISLLIPALTTMHKRAHLLTAR
;
A
#
# COMPACT_ATOMS: atom_id res chain seq x y z
N MET A 1 43.99 -18.80 -21.65
CA MET A 1 43.57 -17.47 -22.12
C MET A 1 42.35 -17.07 -21.33
N ALA A 2 42.22 -15.77 -21.07
CA ALA A 2 41.36 -15.13 -20.08
C ALA A 2 39.85 -15.34 -20.27
N ASP A 3 39.18 -15.36 -19.12
CA ASP A 3 37.83 -14.91 -18.76
C ASP A 3 36.92 -14.37 -19.86
N THR A 4 35.66 -14.82 -19.85
CA THR A 4 34.53 -13.89 -19.89
C THR A 4 33.32 -14.51 -19.18
N ASP A 5 33.16 -14.15 -17.90
CA ASP A 5 31.87 -14.14 -17.22
C ASP A 5 30.92 -13.23 -18.00
N SER A 6 29.93 -13.82 -18.66
CA SER A 6 28.81 -13.05 -19.22
C SER A 6 27.66 -13.10 -18.22
N ASN A 7 27.83 -12.35 -17.12
CA ASN A 7 26.73 -11.99 -16.24
C ASN A 7 25.97 -10.79 -16.84
N THR A 8 24.71 -10.65 -16.43
CA THR A 8 23.85 -9.46 -16.54
C THR A 8 23.09 -9.30 -17.86
N GLY A 9 22.19 -10.24 -18.11
CA GLY A 9 21.10 -10.09 -19.07
C GLY A 9 19.73 -10.45 -18.48
N ALA A 10 19.56 -10.40 -17.15
CA ALA A 10 18.23 -10.39 -16.56
C ALA A 10 17.64 -9.00 -16.83
N SER A 11 17.00 -8.88 -18.00
CA SER A 11 16.13 -7.78 -18.36
C SER A 11 15.24 -7.50 -17.15
N TYR A 12 15.52 -6.41 -16.42
CA TYR A 12 14.51 -5.77 -15.60
C TYR A 12 13.45 -5.32 -16.58
N GLN A 13 12.53 -6.22 -16.87
CA GLN A 13 11.37 -5.99 -17.69
C GLN A 13 10.69 -4.82 -17.02
N SER A 14 10.78 -3.65 -17.67
CA SER A 14 10.21 -2.38 -17.24
C SER A 14 8.92 -2.67 -16.51
N LEU A 15 8.93 -2.51 -15.17
CA LEU A 15 7.73 -2.69 -14.38
C LEU A 15 6.63 -1.85 -15.07
N PRO A 16 5.44 -2.42 -15.29
CA PRO A 16 4.33 -1.69 -15.89
C PRO A 16 4.16 -0.33 -15.21
N ASP A 17 3.58 0.63 -15.92
CA ASP A 17 3.31 2.02 -15.49
C ASP A 17 2.39 2.08 -14.25
N TYR A 18 2.88 1.57 -13.13
CA TYR A 18 2.20 1.33 -11.86
C TYR A 18 2.03 2.66 -11.14
N GLU A 19 3.06 3.50 -11.14
CA GLU A 19 3.03 4.90 -10.68
C GLU A 19 1.79 5.65 -11.21
N ASN A 20 1.47 5.48 -12.50
CA ASN A 20 0.38 6.17 -13.18
C ASN A 20 -1.01 5.61 -12.80
N ARG A 21 -1.13 4.29 -12.57
CA ARG A 21 -2.38 3.65 -12.11
C ARG A 21 -2.67 3.92 -10.63
N TYR A 22 -1.62 4.01 -9.82
CA TYR A 22 -1.72 4.18 -8.38
C TYR A 22 -2.04 5.64 -7.99
N SER A 23 -1.46 6.61 -8.69
CA SER A 23 -1.89 8.02 -8.64
C SER A 23 -3.37 8.16 -9.00
N ALA A 24 -3.84 7.42 -10.02
CA ALA A 24 -5.23 7.45 -10.46
C ALA A 24 -6.22 6.92 -9.41
N MET A 25 -5.87 5.86 -8.66
CA MET A 25 -6.75 5.33 -7.60
C MET A 25 -6.86 6.30 -6.42
N SER A 26 -5.74 6.84 -5.93
CA SER A 26 -5.75 7.84 -4.87
C SER A 26 -6.57 9.08 -5.28
N ALA A 27 -6.38 9.55 -6.50
CA ALA A 27 -7.17 10.65 -7.06
C ALA A 27 -8.66 10.32 -7.20
N ALA A 28 -9.01 9.06 -7.53
CA ALA A 28 -10.40 8.62 -7.60
C ALA A 28 -11.06 8.59 -6.22
N LEU A 29 -10.37 8.07 -5.19
CA LEU A 29 -10.86 8.06 -3.80
C LEU A 29 -11.01 9.49 -3.26
N ALA A 30 -10.06 10.39 -3.57
CA ALA A 30 -10.13 11.80 -3.20
C ALA A 30 -11.33 12.54 -3.82
N ARG A 31 -11.86 12.03 -4.95
CA ARG A 31 -13.00 12.60 -5.68
C ARG A 31 -14.35 12.01 -5.29
N LEU A 32 -14.40 11.00 -4.41
CA LEU A 32 -15.68 10.47 -3.92
C LEU A 32 -16.49 11.58 -3.29
N ASP A 33 -17.75 11.74 -3.68
CA ASP A 33 -18.64 12.74 -3.11
C ASP A 33 -19.44 12.12 -1.95
N PHE A 34 -19.48 12.84 -0.83
CA PHE A 34 -20.18 12.46 0.40
C PHE A 34 -21.34 13.41 0.71
N SER A 35 -21.64 14.36 -0.18
CA SER A 35 -22.65 15.40 0.03
C SER A 35 -24.09 14.87 0.17
N HIS A 36 -24.34 13.66 -0.33
CA HIS A 36 -25.65 13.00 -0.31
C HIS A 36 -25.77 11.92 0.77
N MET A 37 -24.71 11.68 1.55
CA MET A 37 -24.75 10.70 2.65
C MET A 37 -25.41 11.29 3.89
N ASP A 38 -26.16 10.47 4.62
CA ASP A 38 -26.67 10.85 5.93
C ASP A 38 -25.60 10.73 7.03
N ASN A 39 -25.94 11.16 8.25
CA ASN A 39 -25.00 11.16 9.37
C ASN A 39 -24.57 9.76 9.81
N ASP A 40 -25.43 8.75 9.66
CA ASP A 40 -25.12 7.38 10.04
C ASP A 40 -24.16 6.78 9.01
N GLU A 41 -24.40 7.01 7.72
CA GLU A 41 -23.51 6.63 6.62
C GLU A 41 -22.13 7.29 6.75
N LEU A 42 -22.07 8.59 7.04
CA LEU A 42 -20.81 9.33 7.25
C LEU A 42 -20.04 8.82 8.49
N SER A 43 -20.76 8.46 9.55
CA SER A 43 -20.16 7.87 10.76
C SER A 43 -19.55 6.51 10.45
N LEU A 44 -20.25 5.66 9.70
CA LEU A 44 -19.72 4.36 9.25
C LEU A 44 -18.49 4.53 8.35
N VAL A 45 -18.49 5.49 7.42
CA VAL A 45 -17.31 5.77 6.59
C VAL A 45 -16.12 6.18 7.46
N THR A 46 -16.36 7.03 8.46
CA THR A 46 -15.33 7.50 9.40
C THR A 46 -14.76 6.33 10.20
N GLU A 47 -15.62 5.48 10.76
CA GLU A 47 -15.26 4.30 11.54
C GLU A 47 -14.48 3.28 10.71
N TYR A 48 -15.02 2.84 9.58
CA TYR A 48 -14.37 1.85 8.73
C TYR A 48 -13.05 2.35 8.13
N CYS A 49 -12.93 3.65 7.82
CA CYS A 49 -11.66 4.21 7.39
C CYS A 49 -10.61 4.15 8.51
N ALA A 50 -11.00 4.40 9.76
CA ALA A 50 -10.08 4.34 10.91
C ALA A 50 -9.68 2.88 11.22
N GLU A 51 -10.64 1.95 11.22
CA GLU A 51 -10.39 0.53 11.43
C GLU A 51 -9.47 -0.05 10.34
N THR A 52 -9.76 0.26 9.08
CA THR A 52 -8.94 -0.19 7.95
C THR A 52 -7.51 0.37 8.03
N GLN A 53 -7.34 1.65 8.39
CA GLN A 53 -6.01 2.23 8.62
C GLN A 53 -5.26 1.49 9.72
N ALA A 54 -5.91 1.22 10.85
CA ALA A 54 -5.29 0.49 11.95
C ALA A 54 -4.87 -0.92 11.51
N GLY A 55 -5.72 -1.64 10.77
CA GLY A 55 -5.42 -2.95 10.21
C GLY A 55 -4.23 -2.92 9.24
N LEU A 56 -4.17 -1.92 8.35
CA LEU A 56 -3.06 -1.74 7.42
C LEU A 56 -1.74 -1.42 8.13
N CYS A 57 -1.75 -0.54 9.13
CA CYS A 57 -0.59 -0.25 9.96
C CYS A 57 -0.12 -1.50 10.73
N HIS A 58 -1.05 -2.28 11.27
CA HIS A 58 -0.73 -3.55 11.93
C HIS A 58 -0.10 -4.57 10.96
N CYS A 59 -0.63 -4.65 9.74
CA CYS A 59 -0.05 -5.47 8.67
C CYS A 59 1.38 -5.03 8.33
N LEU A 60 1.65 -3.72 8.23
CA LEU A 60 3.01 -3.22 8.01
C LEU A 60 3.96 -3.57 9.15
N ASN A 61 3.51 -3.46 10.41
CA ASN A 61 4.31 -3.87 11.56
C ASN A 61 4.63 -5.36 11.50
N PHE A 62 3.62 -6.21 11.23
CA PHE A 62 3.82 -7.65 11.09
C PHE A 62 4.82 -7.99 9.96
N ILE A 63 4.70 -7.33 8.80
CA ILE A 63 5.65 -7.52 7.70
C ILE A 63 7.06 -7.09 8.13
N GLY A 64 7.19 -5.96 8.82
CA GLY A 64 8.47 -5.48 9.36
C GLY A 64 9.10 -6.49 10.32
N ASP A 65 8.32 -6.99 11.29
CA ASP A 65 8.76 -7.98 12.27
C ASP A 65 9.17 -9.29 11.59
N ALA A 66 8.44 -9.72 10.56
CA ALA A 66 8.79 -10.90 9.77
C ALA A 66 10.12 -10.73 9.03
N LEU A 67 10.36 -9.57 8.42
CA LEU A 67 11.62 -9.27 7.74
C LEU A 67 12.81 -9.20 8.71
N ILE A 68 12.61 -8.61 9.90
CA ILE A 68 13.63 -8.61 10.97
C ILE A 68 13.92 -10.04 11.42
N THR A 69 12.88 -10.84 11.66
CA THR A 69 13.02 -12.26 12.06
C THR A 69 13.76 -13.06 10.99
N PHE A 70 13.48 -12.84 9.70
CA PHE A 70 14.20 -13.50 8.61
C PHE A 70 15.68 -13.12 8.60
N ALA A 71 16.00 -11.84 8.80
CA ALA A 71 17.38 -11.38 8.91
C ALA A 71 18.11 -12.00 10.12
N ASP A 72 17.44 -12.07 11.28
CA ASP A 72 18.01 -12.63 12.51
C ASP A 72 18.27 -14.16 12.41
N ASN A 73 17.60 -14.84 11.50
CA ASN A 73 17.73 -16.29 11.28
C ASN A 73 18.48 -16.64 9.98
N ASP A 74 19.22 -15.70 9.39
CA ASP A 74 19.96 -15.87 8.12
C ASP A 74 19.10 -16.40 6.95
N VAL A 75 17.80 -16.10 6.96
CA VAL A 75 16.89 -16.43 5.85
C VAL A 75 17.07 -15.39 4.75
N CYS A 76 18.10 -15.58 3.92
CA CYS A 76 18.44 -14.67 2.82
C CYS A 76 17.86 -15.09 1.46
N GLU A 77 17.34 -16.32 1.33
CA GLU A 77 16.81 -16.82 0.06
C GLU A 77 15.35 -16.38 -0.14
N SER A 78 15.16 -15.20 -0.73
CA SER A 78 13.89 -14.81 -1.32
C SER A 78 13.98 -14.89 -2.83
N THR A 79 12.97 -15.48 -3.47
CA THR A 79 12.89 -15.43 -4.94
C THR A 79 12.63 -13.98 -5.39
N PRO A 80 13.13 -13.57 -6.58
CA PRO A 80 12.82 -12.27 -7.14
C PRO A 80 11.31 -12.00 -7.20
N GLU A 81 10.51 -13.03 -7.47
CA GLU A 81 9.05 -12.95 -7.51
C GLU A 81 8.46 -12.60 -6.14
N SER A 82 8.93 -13.25 -5.06
CA SER A 82 8.46 -12.96 -3.70
C SER A 82 8.80 -11.54 -3.27
N LEU A 83 10.00 -11.04 -3.59
CA LEU A 83 10.41 -9.66 -3.31
C LEU A 83 9.58 -8.64 -4.11
N CYS A 84 9.31 -8.95 -5.38
CA CYS A 84 8.47 -8.12 -6.24
C CYS A 84 7.04 -8.02 -5.70
N GLN A 85 6.44 -9.14 -5.31
CA GLN A 85 5.10 -9.19 -4.71
C GLN A 85 5.04 -8.44 -3.38
N LEU A 86 6.05 -8.61 -2.52
CA LEU A 86 6.17 -7.85 -1.28
C LEU A 86 6.23 -6.35 -1.54
N GLY A 87 7.08 -5.91 -2.47
CA GLY A 87 7.18 -4.52 -2.88
C GLY A 87 5.87 -3.94 -3.41
N HIS A 88 5.14 -4.70 -4.23
CA HIS A 88 3.80 -4.31 -4.69
C HIS A 88 2.80 -4.18 -3.55
N GLY A 89 2.80 -5.13 -2.60
CA GLY A 89 1.95 -5.08 -1.42
C GLY A 89 2.24 -3.85 -0.55
N LEU A 90 3.51 -3.62 -0.22
CA LEU A 90 3.95 -2.45 0.56
C LEU A 90 3.58 -1.13 -0.13
N THR A 91 3.76 -1.05 -1.46
CA THR A 91 3.38 0.12 -2.26
C THR A 91 1.88 0.38 -2.17
N ALA A 92 1.05 -0.65 -2.37
CA ALA A 92 -0.40 -0.52 -2.28
C ALA A 92 -0.85 -0.06 -0.88
N ILE A 93 -0.29 -0.64 0.18
CA ILE A 93 -0.62 -0.25 1.56
C ILE A 93 -0.22 1.22 1.83
N SER A 94 0.97 1.62 1.40
CA SER A 94 1.51 2.98 1.59
C SER A 94 0.64 4.05 0.92
N LEU A 95 -0.10 3.69 -0.13
CA LEU A 95 -1.01 4.58 -0.84
C LEU A 95 -2.42 4.58 -0.26
N LEU A 96 -2.90 3.41 0.18
CA LEU A 96 -4.23 3.26 0.77
C LEU A 96 -4.35 4.01 2.09
N ILE A 97 -3.32 3.98 2.94
CA ILE A 97 -3.35 4.66 4.25
C ILE A 97 -3.65 6.17 4.11
N PRO A 98 -2.93 6.96 3.28
CA PRO A 98 -3.26 8.36 3.04
C PRO A 98 -4.64 8.59 2.41
N ALA A 99 -5.06 7.73 1.49
CA ALA A 99 -6.36 7.85 0.84
C ALA A 99 -7.51 7.66 1.85
N LEU A 100 -7.42 6.63 2.69
CA LEU A 100 -8.35 6.40 3.80
C LEU A 100 -8.33 7.54 4.80
N THR A 101 -7.14 8.11 5.09
CA THR A 101 -7.01 9.26 6.00
C THR A 101 -7.77 10.48 5.46
N THR A 102 -7.66 10.71 4.15
CA THR A 102 -8.36 11.80 3.46
C THR A 102 -9.87 11.58 3.49
N MET A 103 -10.33 10.36 3.19
CA MET A 103 -11.75 10.01 3.25
C MET A 103 -12.32 10.16 4.66
N HIS A 104 -11.63 9.63 5.67
CA HIS A 104 -12.00 9.76 7.08
C HIS A 104 -12.20 11.23 7.48
N LYS A 105 -11.21 12.10 7.19
CA LYS A 105 -11.29 13.53 7.51
C LYS A 105 -12.47 14.21 6.83
N ARG A 106 -12.71 13.89 5.55
CA ARG A 106 -13.82 14.49 4.78
C ARG A 106 -15.18 14.06 5.32
N ALA A 107 -15.36 12.78 5.63
CA ALA A 107 -16.59 12.28 6.22
C ALA A 107 -16.83 12.91 7.61
N HIS A 108 -15.81 12.92 8.47
CA HIS A 108 -15.89 13.51 9.80
C HIS A 108 -16.26 15.00 9.79
N LEU A 109 -15.72 15.78 8.85
CA LEU A 109 -16.05 17.20 8.69
C LEU A 109 -17.52 17.44 8.30
N LEU A 110 -18.14 16.49 7.61
CA LEU A 110 -19.54 16.57 7.21
C LEU A 110 -20.47 16.15 8.36
N THR A 111 -20.09 15.17 9.17
CA THR A 111 -20.84 14.78 10.38
C THR A 111 -20.82 15.87 11.46
N ALA A 112 -19.79 16.73 11.47
CA ALA A 112 -19.65 17.83 12.42
C ALA A 112 -20.40 19.13 12.03
N ARG A 113 -21.11 19.13 10.89
CA ARG A 113 -21.93 20.27 10.41
C ARG A 113 -23.39 20.14 10.85
#